data_AF-A0A2W2E916-F1
#
_entry.id   AF-A0A2W2E916-F1
#
_cell.length_a   1.000
_cell.length_b   1.000
_cell.length_c   1.000
_cell.angle_alpha   90.00
_cell.angle_beta   90.00
_cell.angle_gamma   90.00
#
_symmetry.space_group_name_H-M   'P 1'
#
loop_
_entity.id
_entity.type
_entity.pdbx_description
1 polymer ?
#
loop_
_entity_poly.entity_id
_entity_poly.type
_entity_poly.pdbx_seq_one_letter_code
_entity_poly.pdbx_strand_id
1 'polypeptide(L)'
;MPGWKGSTRRHTLPPNWPDIRRAVLRRDGYQCTHIRADTGNRCGERATDVDHLGDRDDHRLQNLAAKCAGHHRRKSSRQGAEAANARRIPRNRPPDPHPGLTA
;
A
#
# COMPACT_ATOMS: atom_id res chain seq x y z
N MET A 1 -16.17 4.39 -12.90
CA MET A 1 -16.31 2.99 -12.42
C MET A 1 -15.13 2.67 -11.52
N PRO A 2 -15.32 2.22 -10.26
CA PRO A 2 -14.18 1.91 -9.39
C PRO A 2 -13.41 0.71 -9.98
N GLY A 3 -12.10 0.86 -10.17
CA GLY A 3 -11.19 -0.09 -10.83
C GLY A 3 -10.93 -1.41 -10.08
N TRP A 4 -11.92 -1.90 -9.33
CA TRP A 4 -11.86 -3.16 -8.60
C TRP A 4 -12.40 -4.36 -9.41
N LYS A 5 -13.29 -4.11 -10.39
CA LYS A 5 -13.86 -5.17 -11.23
C LYS A 5 -12.75 -5.76 -12.12
N GLY A 6 -12.34 -7.00 -11.83
CA GLY A 6 -11.24 -7.70 -12.52
C GLY A 6 -9.90 -7.72 -11.78
N SER A 7 -9.82 -7.21 -10.54
CA SER A 7 -8.56 -7.27 -9.78
C SER A 7 -8.28 -8.70 -9.29
N THR A 8 -7.23 -9.32 -9.82
CA THR A 8 -6.71 -10.63 -9.37
C THR A 8 -5.95 -10.56 -8.04
N ARG A 9 -5.82 -9.38 -7.43
CA ARG A 9 -5.04 -9.18 -6.18
C ARG A 9 -5.55 -9.99 -4.99
N ARG A 10 -6.82 -10.38 -4.98
CA ARG A 10 -7.36 -11.33 -3.99
C ARG A 10 -6.81 -12.75 -4.20
N HIS A 11 -6.55 -13.12 -5.45
CA HIS A 11 -6.14 -14.47 -5.86
C HIS A 11 -4.64 -14.70 -5.64
N THR A 12 -3.86 -13.65 -5.41
CA THR A 12 -2.43 -13.76 -5.06
C THR A 12 -2.20 -14.02 -3.56
N LEU A 13 -3.26 -13.98 -2.75
CA LEU A 13 -3.17 -14.30 -1.33
C LEU A 13 -3.11 -15.82 -1.13
N PRO A 14 -2.32 -16.32 -0.16
CA PRO A 14 -2.23 -17.73 0.10
C PRO A 14 -3.56 -18.26 0.68
N PRO A 15 -3.90 -19.55 0.49
CA PRO A 15 -5.15 -20.12 0.97
C PRO A 15 -5.38 -19.95 2.49
N ASN A 16 -4.31 -19.93 3.28
CA ASN A 16 -4.33 -19.74 4.73
C ASN A 16 -4.32 -18.26 5.16
N TRP A 17 -4.57 -17.31 4.25
CA TRP A 17 -4.63 -15.88 4.57
C TRP A 17 -5.55 -15.54 5.78
N PRO A 18 -6.73 -16.16 5.95
CA PRO A 18 -7.56 -15.90 7.15
C PRO A 18 -6.85 -16.23 8.47
N ASP A 19 -5.97 -17.23 8.49
CA ASP A 19 -5.21 -17.62 9.68
C ASP A 19 -4.09 -16.63 9.96
N ILE A 20 -3.34 -16.27 8.92
CA ILE A 20 -2.28 -15.26 8.97
C ILE A 20 -2.86 -13.93 9.47
N ARG A 21 -3.98 -13.49 8.87
CA ARG A 21 -4.68 -12.26 9.27
C ARG A 21 -5.09 -12.30 10.74
N ARG A 22 -5.66 -13.41 11.21
CA ARG A 22 -6.02 -13.56 12.63
C ARG A 22 -4.79 -13.53 13.55
N ALA A 23 -3.68 -14.16 13.15
CA ALA A 23 -2.44 -14.15 13.91
C ALA A 23 -1.86 -12.74 14.05
N VAL A 24 -1.83 -11.96 12.97
CA VAL A 24 -1.36 -10.55 12.98
C VAL A 24 -2.24 -9.68 13.87
N LEU A 25 -3.57 -9.75 13.72
CA LEU A 25 -4.49 -8.97 14.55
C LEU A 25 -4.35 -9.29 16.04
N ARG A 26 -4.19 -10.57 16.39
CA ARG A 26 -3.94 -10.98 17.79
C ARG A 26 -2.60 -10.48 18.30
N ARG A 27 -1.52 -10.66 17.53
CA ARG A 27 -0.17 -10.17 17.89
C ARG A 27 -0.17 -8.68 18.18
N ASP A 28 -0.88 -7.90 17.36
CA ASP A 28 -0.92 -6.45 17.47
C ASP A 28 -1.98 -5.95 18.48
N GLY A 29 -2.66 -6.85 19.20
CA GLY A 29 -3.64 -6.53 20.23
C GLY A 29 -4.92 -5.90 19.67
N TYR A 30 -5.26 -6.18 18.41
CA TYR A 30 -6.33 -5.51 17.66
C TYR A 30 -6.22 -3.98 17.65
N GLN A 31 -5.03 -3.43 17.86
CA GLN A 31 -4.77 -1.99 17.84
C GLN A 31 -3.97 -1.64 16.59
N CYS A 32 -4.28 -0.50 15.97
CA CYS A 32 -3.52 -0.01 14.82
C CYS A 32 -2.03 0.16 15.17
N THR A 33 -1.15 -0.35 14.32
CA THR A 33 0.32 -0.25 14.48
C THR A 33 0.90 1.01 13.85
N HIS A 34 0.07 1.86 13.22
CA HIS A 34 0.57 3.11 12.66
C HIS A 34 1.02 4.05 13.79
N ILE A 35 2.27 4.49 13.73
CA ILE A 35 2.80 5.52 14.61
C ILE A 35 2.33 6.87 14.08
N ARG A 36 1.59 7.61 14.90
CA ARG A 36 1.12 8.93 14.52
C ARG A 36 2.26 9.94 14.65
N ALA A 37 2.42 10.80 13.65
CA ALA A 37 3.48 11.82 13.64
C ALA A 37 3.29 12.90 14.72
N ASP A 38 2.05 13.14 15.17
CA ASP A 38 1.73 14.16 16.17
C ASP A 38 2.07 13.75 17.60
N THR A 39 1.95 12.46 17.92
CA THR A 39 2.10 11.93 19.28
C THR A 39 3.30 11.00 19.44
N GLY A 40 3.89 10.52 18.34
CA GLY A 40 4.91 9.47 18.36
C GLY A 40 4.38 8.10 18.83
N ASN A 41 3.09 7.99 19.13
CA ASN A 41 2.47 6.80 19.68
C ASN A 41 1.68 6.04 18.62
N ARG A 42 1.40 4.76 18.91
CA ARG A 42 0.47 3.97 18.10
C ARG A 42 -0.88 4.63 18.05
N CYS A 43 -1.50 4.57 16.87
CA CYS A 43 -2.90 4.94 16.70
C CYS A 43 -3.78 4.09 17.64
N GLY A 44 -4.56 4.75 18.49
CA GLY A 44 -5.43 4.10 19.48
C GLY A 44 -6.67 3.42 18.89
N GLU A 45 -6.92 3.55 17.58
CA GLU A 45 -8.07 2.92 16.94
C GLU A 45 -7.91 1.40 16.79
N ARG A 46 -9.05 0.72 16.80
CA ARG A 46 -9.13 -0.72 16.55
C ARG A 46 -8.66 -1.05 15.12
N ALA A 47 -7.75 -2.00 15.01
CA ALA A 47 -7.35 -2.57 13.74
C ALA A 47 -8.40 -3.55 13.22
N THR A 48 -8.81 -3.32 11.98
CA THR A 48 -9.75 -4.16 11.22
C THR A 48 -9.07 -4.87 10.07
N ASP A 49 -7.93 -4.34 9.61
CA ASP A 49 -7.27 -4.76 8.39
C ASP A 49 -5.81 -5.10 8.65
N VAL A 50 -5.23 -5.90 7.76
CA VAL A 50 -3.82 -6.30 7.79
C VAL A 50 -3.19 -5.91 6.47
N ASP A 51 -2.01 -5.35 6.55
CA ASP A 51 -1.38 -4.66 5.44
C ASP A 51 0.12 -4.98 5.40
N HIS A 52 0.68 -5.09 4.19
CA HIS A 52 2.07 -5.48 3.94
C HIS A 52 3.01 -4.29 4.12
N LEU A 53 4.05 -4.40 4.95
CA LEU A 53 5.00 -3.33 5.22
C LEU A 53 5.98 -3.11 4.06
N GLY A 54 6.46 -4.20 3.47
CA GLY A 54 7.41 -4.22 2.36
C GLY A 54 6.82 -4.91 1.13
N ASP A 55 7.47 -6.02 0.72
CA ASP A 55 7.05 -6.79 -0.46
C ASP A 55 5.59 -7.23 -0.33
N ARG A 56 4.82 -7.07 -1.40
CA ARG A 56 3.40 -7.42 -1.44
C ARG A 56 3.18 -8.93 -1.42
N ASP A 57 4.13 -9.71 -1.92
CA ASP A 57 3.96 -11.16 -2.07
C ASP A 57 4.61 -11.94 -0.90
N ASP A 58 5.26 -11.25 0.04
CA ASP A 58 5.78 -11.80 1.29
C ASP A 58 4.73 -11.76 2.41
N HIS A 59 4.13 -12.91 2.70
CA HIS A 59 3.06 -13.06 3.68
C HIS A 59 3.57 -13.47 5.07
N ARG A 60 4.88 -13.38 5.35
CA ARG A 60 5.44 -13.64 6.68
C ARG A 60 4.92 -12.63 7.68
N LEU A 61 4.69 -13.06 8.92
CA LEU A 61 4.11 -12.20 9.97
C LEU A 61 4.90 -10.91 10.17
N GLN A 62 6.23 -10.93 10.06
CA GLN A 62 7.10 -9.76 10.23
C GLN A 62 6.87 -8.69 9.16
N ASN A 63 6.44 -9.08 7.97
CA ASN A 63 6.12 -8.17 6.88
C ASN A 63 4.66 -7.68 6.93
N LEU A 64 3.87 -8.10 7.91
CA LEU A 64 2.46 -7.75 8.04
C LEU A 64 2.21 -6.90 9.28
N ALA A 65 1.29 -5.95 9.16
CA ALA A 65 0.93 -5.05 10.24
C ALA A 65 -0.58 -4.81 10.32
N ALA A 66 -1.12 -4.80 11.54
CA ALA A 66 -2.52 -4.45 11.78
C ALA A 66 -2.75 -2.95 11.61
N LYS A 67 -3.77 -2.56 10.86
CA LYS A 67 -4.17 -1.17 10.60
C LYS A 67 -5.66 -0.98 10.84
N CYS A 68 -6.05 0.21 11.31
CA CYS A 68 -7.45 0.61 11.27
C CYS A 68 -7.87 0.99 9.84
N ALA A 69 -9.18 1.02 9.59
CA ALA A 69 -9.75 1.35 8.29
C ALA A 69 -9.24 2.70 7.75
N GLY A 70 -9.12 3.71 8.60
CA GLY A 70 -8.63 5.04 8.21
C GLY A 70 -7.20 5.00 7.68
N HIS A 71 -6.27 4.43 8.46
CA HIS A 71 -4.86 4.32 8.08
C HIS A 71 -4.65 3.41 6.87
N HIS A 72 -5.41 2.30 6.79
CA HIS A 72 -5.35 1.38 5.66
C HIS A 72 -5.81 2.04 4.35
N ARG A 73 -6.93 2.79 4.38
CA ARG A 73 -7.43 3.53 3.21
C ARG A 73 -6.45 4.60 2.75
N ARG A 74 -5.84 5.37 3.67
CA ARG A 74 -4.85 6.40 3.32
C ARG A 74 -3.65 5.80 2.59
N LYS A 75 -3.11 4.68 3.09
CA LYS A 75 -2.01 4.00 2.41
C LYS A 75 -2.42 3.48 1.03
N SER A 76 -3.55 2.80 0.94
CA SER A 76 -4.08 2.28 -0.33
C SER A 76 -4.25 3.39 -1.37
N SER A 77 -4.78 4.54 -0.95
CA SER A 77 -4.93 5.73 -1.80
C SER A 77 -3.57 6.26 -2.26
N ARG A 78 -2.59 6.35 -1.36
CA ARG A 78 -1.24 6.81 -1.70
C ARG A 78 -0.57 5.88 -2.72
N GLN A 79 -0.63 4.57 -2.52
CA GLN A 79 -0.08 3.59 -3.47
C GLN A 79 -0.78 3.66 -4.83
N GLY A 80 -2.09 3.87 -4.84
CA GLY A 80 -2.85 4.08 -6.08
C GLY A 80 -2.41 5.35 -6.82
N ALA A 81 -2.20 6.44 -6.09
CA ALA A 81 -1.70 7.69 -6.65
C ALA A 81 -0.26 7.57 -7.18
N GLU A 82 0.63 6.90 -6.44
CA GLU A 82 2.01 6.61 -6.87
C GLU A 82 2.02 5.79 -8.17
N ALA A 83 1.21 4.72 -8.25
CA ALA A 83 1.10 3.90 -9.45
C ALA A 83 0.51 4.67 -10.65
N ALA A 84 -0.45 5.56 -10.41
CA ALA A 84 -1.00 6.42 -11.45
C ALA A 84 0.04 7.46 -11.93
N ASN A 85 0.79 8.06 -11.01
CA ASN A 85 1.83 9.03 -11.32
C ASN A 85 3.00 8.39 -12.10
N ALA A 86 3.41 7.17 -11.73
CA ALA A 86 4.45 6.43 -12.44
C ALA A 86 4.06 6.10 -13.89
N ARG A 87 2.76 5.98 -14.18
CA ARG A 87 2.22 5.75 -15.53
C ARG A 87 1.93 7.05 -16.29
N ARG A 88 2.13 8.20 -15.66
CA ARG A 88 1.80 9.48 -16.26
C ARG A 88 2.82 9.81 -17.33
N ILE A 89 2.35 9.96 -18.56
CA ILE A 89 3.17 10.47 -19.66
C ILE A 89 3.52 11.93 -19.37
N PRO A 90 4.80 12.34 -19.44
CA PRO A 90 5.18 13.73 -19.22
C PRO A 90 4.50 14.63 -20.25
N ARG A 91 3.92 15.75 -19.78
CA ARG A 91 3.26 16.72 -20.67
C ARG A 91 4.25 17.52 -21.50
N ASN A 92 5.50 17.62 -21.06
CA ASN A 92 6.52 18.36 -21.78
C ASN A 92 7.22 17.42 -22.76
N ARG A 93 7.24 17.81 -24.03
CA ARG A 93 8.03 17.12 -25.05
C ARG A 93 9.51 17.42 -24.77
N PRO A 94 10.42 16.42 -24.78
CA PRO A 94 11.84 16.71 -24.75
C PRO A 94 12.19 17.64 -25.92
N PRO A 95 13.08 18.63 -25.73
CA PRO A 95 13.45 19.55 -26.81
C PRO A 95 14.02 18.75 -27.99
N ASP A 96 13.52 19.00 -29.19
CA ASP A 96 14.07 18.40 -30.41
C ASP A 96 15.52 18.92 -30.59
N PRO A 97 16.49 18.06 -30.94
CA PRO A 97 17.84 18.52 -31.27
C PRO A 97 17.76 19.47 -32.47
N HIS A 98 18.23 20.70 -32.28
CA HIS A 98 18.24 21.69 -33.34
C HIS A 98 19.17 21.22 -34.48
N PRO A 99 18.73 21.32 -35.75
CA PRO A 99 19.50 20.81 -36.89
C PRO A 99 20.88 21.51 -37.10
N GLY A 100 21.17 22.57 -36.36
CA GLY A 100 22.47 23.26 -36.35
C GLY A 100 23.46 22.81 -35.28
N LEU A 101 23.12 21.82 -34.43
CA LEU A 101 24.01 21.23 -33.43
C LEU A 101 24.40 19.80 -33.87
N THR A 102 25.11 19.68 -34.98
CA THR A 102 25.85 18.46 -35.33
C THR A 102 27.29 18.60 -34.83
N ALA A 103 27.68 17.72 -33.91
CA ALA A 103 29.03 17.31 -33.48
C ALA A 103 30.12 18.39 -33.34
#